data_AF-A0A356MRT8-F1
#
_entry.id   AF-A0A356MRT8-F1
#
_cell.length_a   1.000
_cell.length_b   1.000
_cell.length_c   1.000
_cell.angle_alpha   90.00
_cell.angle_beta   90.00
_cell.angle_gamma   90.00
#
_symmetry.space_group_name_H-M   'P 1'
#
loop_
_entity.id
_entity.type
_entity.pdbx_description
1 polymer ?
#
loop_
_entity_poly.entity_id
_entity_poly.type
_entity_poly.pdbx_seq_one_letter_code
_entity_poly.pdbx_strand_id
1 'polypeptide(L)'
;VFIVGMEEELFPSSMVMQSRADLEEERRLFYVALTRAKKTCALSYALTRYKWGQLIQAEPSRFIEEINSDCLVMPSAKQAKPTPFAGGSSFEAQRKNWQAMGSDNSSTAFNRMTTRKKTTGQTR
;
A
#
# COMPACT_ATOMS: atom_id res chain seq x y z
N VAL A 1 -2.91 -1.36 -12.52
CA VAL A 1 -1.46 -1.50 -12.30
C VAL A 1 -1.17 -1.03 -10.89
N PHE A 2 -0.26 -1.72 -10.19
CA PHE A 2 0.17 -1.32 -8.86
C PHE A 2 1.65 -0.98 -8.96
N ILE A 3 2.00 0.26 -8.65
CA ILE A 3 3.38 0.73 -8.55
C ILE A 3 3.66 0.84 -7.05
N VAL A 4 4.52 -0.03 -6.56
CA VAL A 4 4.78 -0.22 -5.12
C VAL A 4 6.21 0.18 -4.80
N GLY A 5 6.44 0.64 -3.57
CA GLY A 5 7.78 1.08 -3.15
C GLY A 5 8.16 2.44 -3.75
N MET A 6 7.16 3.32 -3.91
CA MET A 6 7.37 4.72 -4.30
C MET A 6 7.97 5.51 -3.13
N GLU A 7 9.22 5.21 -2.79
CA GLU A 7 9.94 5.74 -1.65
C GLU A 7 11.24 6.41 -2.11
N GLU A 8 11.68 7.47 -1.42
CA GLU A 8 13.03 7.99 -1.62
C GLU A 8 14.09 6.91 -1.33
N GLU A 9 15.23 7.01 -2.00
CA GLU A 9 16.35 6.05 -1.97
C GLU A 9 16.04 4.64 -2.57
N LEU A 10 14.76 4.29 -2.74
CA LEU A 10 14.30 3.07 -3.41
C LEU A 10 13.87 3.35 -4.85
N PHE A 11 13.04 4.37 -5.05
CA PHE A 11 12.55 4.82 -6.35
C PHE A 11 12.18 6.31 -6.30
N PRO A 12 13.08 7.23 -6.68
CA PRO A 12 14.34 7.00 -7.38
C PRO A 12 15.40 6.30 -6.53
N SER A 13 16.17 5.40 -7.14
CA SER A 13 17.24 4.69 -6.42
C SER A 13 18.36 5.64 -6.00
N SER A 14 18.80 5.52 -4.75
CA SER A 14 19.96 6.22 -4.18
C SER A 14 21.22 6.14 -5.04
N MET A 15 21.45 5.01 -5.71
CA MET A 15 22.63 4.76 -6.53
C MET A 15 22.70 5.63 -7.78
N VAL A 16 21.53 6.06 -8.29
CA VAL A 16 21.39 6.79 -9.55
C VAL A 16 21.03 8.27 -9.33
N MET A 17 21.07 8.73 -8.08
CA MET A 17 20.75 10.12 -7.73
C MET A 17 21.92 11.10 -7.97
N GLN A 18 23.07 10.61 -8.45
CA GLN A 18 24.30 11.39 -8.57
C GLN A 18 24.32 12.34 -9.77
N SER A 19 23.59 12.04 -10.85
CA SER A 19 23.51 12.90 -12.03
C SER A 19 22.08 13.26 -12.37
N ARG A 20 21.91 14.44 -13.00
CA ARG A 20 20.60 14.86 -13.49
C ARG A 20 20.07 13.91 -14.57
N ALA A 21 20.95 13.38 -15.42
CA ALA A 21 20.57 12.50 -16.51
C ALA A 21 19.96 11.18 -16.00
N ASP A 22 20.55 10.62 -14.94
CA ASP A 22 20.09 9.37 -14.33
C ASP A 22 18.74 9.56 -13.63
N LEU A 23 18.54 10.70 -12.96
CA LEU A 23 17.24 11.05 -12.37
C LEU A 23 16.14 11.20 -13.45
N GLU A 24 16.48 11.78 -14.60
CA GLU A 24 15.53 11.85 -15.73
C GLU A 24 15.23 10.45 -16.32
N GLU A 25 16.16 9.50 -16.23
CA GLU A 25 15.90 8.09 -16.62
C GLU A 25 14.94 7.40 -15.64
N GLU A 26 15.13 7.56 -14.33
CA GLU A 26 14.19 7.05 -13.31
C GLU A 26 12.79 7.66 -13.50
N ARG A 27 12.72 8.96 -13.84
CA ARG A 27 11.44 9.61 -14.18
C ARG A 27 10.80 8.98 -15.43
N ARG A 28 11.60 8.63 -16.46
CA ARG A 28 11.10 7.90 -17.63
C ARG A 28 10.58 6.52 -17.24
N LEU A 29 11.27 5.80 -16.36
CA LEU A 29 10.79 4.51 -15.82
C LEU A 29 9.45 4.67 -15.12
N PHE A 30 9.30 5.72 -14.30
CA PHE A 30 8.03 6.03 -13.64
C PHE A 30 6.91 6.30 -14.65
N TYR A 31 7.19 7.14 -15.65
CA TYR A 31 6.25 7.48 -16.71
C TYR A 31 5.79 6.22 -17.48
N VAL A 32 6.72 5.33 -17.83
CA VAL A 32 6.40 4.06 -18.50
C VAL A 32 5.51 3.20 -17.60
N ALA A 33 5.84 3.05 -16.32
CA ALA A 33 5.03 2.29 -15.39
C ALA A 33 3.60 2.85 -15.26
N LEU A 34 3.46 4.18 -15.17
CA LEU A 34 2.18 4.88 -15.11
C LEU A 34 1.34 4.63 -16.37
N THR A 35 1.95 4.74 -17.55
CA THR A 35 1.28 4.53 -18.85
C THR A 35 1.00 3.06 -19.18
N ARG A 36 1.53 2.10 -18.42
CA ARG A 36 1.04 0.70 -18.47
C ARG A 36 -0.37 0.55 -17.93
N ALA A 37 -0.85 1.47 -17.10
CA ALA A 37 -2.20 1.44 -16.58
C ALA A 37 -3.22 1.89 -17.63
N LYS A 38 -4.09 0.98 -18.08
CA LYS A 38 -5.20 1.33 -19.01
C LYS A 38 -6.45 1.86 -18.32
N LYS A 39 -6.68 1.50 -17.05
CA LYS A 39 -7.92 1.82 -16.30
C LYS A 39 -7.61 2.48 -14.97
N THR A 40 -6.87 1.79 -14.11
CA THR A 40 -6.53 2.28 -12.77
C THR A 40 -5.06 2.05 -12.47
N CYS A 41 -4.43 3.04 -11.86
CA CYS A 41 -3.08 2.98 -11.31
C CYS A 41 -3.16 3.26 -9.81
N ALA A 42 -2.60 2.35 -9.01
CA ALA A 42 -2.48 2.54 -7.56
C ALA A 42 -1.00 2.67 -7.21
N LEU A 43 -0.67 3.71 -6.45
CA LEU A 43 0.67 3.98 -5.97
C LEU A 43 0.74 3.63 -4.48
N SER A 44 1.83 3.01 -4.02
CA SER A 44 2.04 2.79 -2.60
C SER A 44 3.49 2.99 -2.18
N TYR A 45 3.65 3.47 -0.96
CA TYR A 45 4.92 3.65 -0.26
C TYR A 45 4.77 3.19 1.19
N ALA A 46 5.87 2.73 1.80
CA ALA A 46 5.91 2.39 3.21
C ALA A 46 6.43 3.57 4.03
N LEU A 47 5.93 3.75 5.26
CA LEU A 47 6.50 4.69 6.24
C LEU A 47 7.76 4.10 6.90
N THR A 48 7.81 2.78 7.02
CA THR A 48 8.97 2.06 7.55
C THR A 48 9.24 0.80 6.73
N ARG A 49 10.51 0.51 6.48
CA ARG A 49 10.95 -0.64 5.70
C ARG A 49 12.09 -1.36 6.41
N TYR A 50 12.03 -2.68 6.41
CA TYR A 50 13.17 -3.50 6.84
C TYR A 50 14.10 -3.73 5.64
N LYS A 51 15.33 -3.24 5.72
CA LYS A 51 16.34 -3.33 4.66
C LYS A 51 17.70 -3.63 5.30
N TRP A 52 18.43 -4.61 4.75
CA TRP A 52 19.77 -4.99 5.21
C TRP A 52 19.91 -5.21 6.73
N GLY A 53 18.90 -5.83 7.35
CA GLY A 53 18.93 -6.14 8.78
C GLY A 53 18.47 -5.01 9.69
N GLN A 54 18.11 -3.84 9.15
CA GLN A 54 17.70 -2.66 9.92
C GLN A 54 16.34 -2.15 9.50
N LEU A 55 15.59 -1.58 10.46
CA LEU A 55 14.35 -0.86 10.19
C LEU A 55 14.67 0.60 9.86
N ILE A 56 14.30 1.03 8.67
CA ILE A 56 14.58 2.36 8.13
C ILE A 56 13.25 3.11 7.99
N GLN A 57 13.23 4.39 8.35
CA GLN A 57 12.13 5.29 8.03
C GLN A 57 12.20 5.62 6.54
N ALA A 58 11.09 5.45 5.83
CA ALA A 58 11.02 5.68 4.40
C ALA A 58 10.14 6.89 4.12
N GLU A 59 10.66 7.80 3.32
CA GLU A 59 9.96 8.99 2.84
C GLU A 59 9.27 8.69 1.50
N PRO A 60 8.13 9.31 1.18
CA PRO A 60 7.47 9.15 -0.10
C PRO A 60 8.36 9.67 -1.24
N SER A 61 8.32 8.99 -2.38
CA SER A 61 9.05 9.40 -3.59
C SER A 61 8.59 10.78 -4.07
N ARG A 62 9.56 11.64 -4.44
CA ARG A 62 9.32 12.94 -5.09
C ARG A 62 8.43 12.85 -6.33
N PHE A 63 8.42 11.72 -7.04
CA PHE A 63 7.59 11.55 -8.22
C PHE A 63 6.08 11.52 -7.90
N ILE A 64 5.70 11.27 -6.64
CA ILE A 64 4.31 11.37 -6.20
C ILE A 64 3.88 12.84 -6.17
N GLU A 65 4.74 13.74 -5.70
CA GLU A 65 4.46 15.18 -5.60
C GLU A 65 4.44 15.88 -6.96
N GLU A 66 5.13 15.31 -7.96
CA GLU A 66 5.09 15.79 -9.35
C GLU A 66 3.73 15.54 -10.05
N ILE A 67 2.86 14.67 -9.49
CA ILE A 67 1.54 14.40 -10.06
C ILE A 67 0.56 15.52 -9.69
N ASN A 68 -0.25 15.95 -10.66
CA ASN A 68 -1.35 16.87 -10.39
C ASN A 68 -2.28 16.33 -9.30
N SER A 69 -2.48 17.11 -8.23
CA SER A 69 -3.33 16.79 -7.08
C SER A 69 -4.76 16.42 -7.46
N ASP A 70 -5.30 16.99 -8.54
CA ASP A 70 -6.67 16.71 -9.00
C ASP A 70 -6.84 15.28 -9.51
N CYS A 71 -5.74 14.63 -9.88
CA CYS A 71 -5.70 13.25 -10.34
C CYS A 71 -5.41 12.25 -9.21
N LEU A 72 -5.08 12.72 -8.00
CA LEU A 72 -4.74 11.90 -6.85
C LEU A 72 -5.95 11.72 -5.93
N VAL A 73 -6.30 10.45 -5.70
CA VAL A 73 -7.28 10.09 -4.67
C VAL A 73 -6.51 9.58 -3.45
N MET A 74 -6.26 10.48 -2.51
CA MET A 74 -5.64 10.11 -1.24
C MET A 74 -6.68 9.44 -0.32
N PRO A 75 -6.36 8.30 0.31
CA PRO A 75 -7.25 7.68 1.26
C PRO A 75 -7.45 8.64 2.43
N SER A 76 -8.66 9.19 2.57
CA SER A 76 -8.97 10.01 3.75
C SER A 76 -8.82 9.15 5.00
N ALA A 77 -8.08 9.64 5.99
CA ALA A 77 -7.86 8.94 7.27
C ALA A 77 -9.19 8.55 7.96
N LYS A 78 -10.31 9.21 7.61
CA LYS A 78 -11.65 8.94 8.12
C LYS A 78 -12.34 7.73 7.47
N GLN A 79 -11.84 7.21 6.34
CA GLN A 79 -12.50 6.14 5.56
C GLN A 79 -11.75 4.81 5.55
N ALA A 80 -10.55 4.75 6.15
CA ALA A 80 -9.84 3.49 6.31
C ALA A 80 -10.61 2.60 7.30
N LYS A 81 -11.39 1.64 6.77
CA LYS A 81 -11.94 0.56 7.59
C LYS A 81 -10.75 -0.17 8.22
N PRO A 82 -10.69 -0.34 9.55
CA PRO A 82 -9.59 -1.04 10.19
C PRO A 82 -9.56 -2.44 9.60
N THR A 83 -8.55 -2.72 8.76
CA THR A 83 -8.36 -4.07 8.27
C THR A 83 -7.51 -4.82 9.30
N PRO A 84 -7.71 -6.14 9.48
CA PRO A 84 -6.91 -6.96 10.40
C PRO A 84 -5.39 -6.86 10.19
N PHE A 85 -4.97 -6.41 9.01
CA PHE A 85 -3.58 -6.35 8.55
C PHE A 85 -3.04 -4.92 8.41
N ALA A 86 -3.87 -3.94 8.05
CA ALA A 86 -3.46 -2.53 7.92
C ALA A 86 -4.01 -1.70 9.10
N GLY A 87 -3.12 -1.54 10.08
CA GLY A 87 -3.00 -0.53 11.12
C GLY A 87 -4.14 0.48 11.28
N GLY A 88 -4.97 0.24 12.30
CA GLY A 88 -5.88 1.23 12.89
C GLY A 88 -6.07 1.07 14.40
N SER A 89 -5.28 0.19 15.02
CA SER A 89 -5.26 -0.05 16.46
C SER A 89 -3.83 -0.41 16.86
N SER A 90 -3.42 0.01 18.06
CA SER A 90 -2.11 -0.25 18.68
C SER A 90 -1.40 -1.52 18.17
N PHE A 91 -0.07 -1.44 17.98
CA PHE A 91 0.78 -2.58 17.60
C PHE A 91 0.49 -3.85 18.44
N GLU A 92 0.16 -3.68 19.72
CA GLU A 92 -0.23 -4.78 20.61
C GLU A 92 -1.58 -5.40 20.24
N ALA A 93 -2.56 -4.57 19.86
CA ALA A 93 -3.87 -5.02 19.39
C ALA A 93 -3.75 -5.79 18.05
N GLN A 94 -2.88 -5.32 17.16
CA GLN A 94 -2.63 -5.96 15.87
C GLN A 94 -1.95 -7.34 16.05
N ARG A 95 -0.99 -7.44 16.99
CA ARG A 95 -0.35 -8.71 17.36
C ARG A 95 -1.32 -9.70 18.00
N LYS A 96 -2.20 -9.27 18.90
CA LYS A 96 -3.24 -10.11 19.50
C LYS A 96 -4.22 -10.64 18.44
N ASN A 97 -4.61 -9.79 17.49
CA ASN A 97 -5.51 -10.19 16.40
C ASN A 97 -4.88 -11.21 15.44
N TRP A 98 -3.57 -11.12 15.17
CA TRP A 98 -2.84 -12.14 14.40
C TRP A 98 -2.73 -13.47 15.15
N GLN A 99 -2.42 -13.43 16.44
CA GLN A 99 -2.37 -14.62 17.29
C GLN A 99 -3.74 -15.29 17.40
N ALA A 100 -4.82 -14.51 17.49
CA ALA A 100 -6.20 -15.02 17.47
C ALA A 100 -6.62 -15.61 16.11
N MET A 101 -5.95 -15.24 15.01
CA MET A 101 -6.18 -15.81 13.68
C MET A 101 -5.48 -17.17 13.51
N GLY A 102 -4.42 -17.43 14.27
CA GLY A 102 -3.67 -18.67 14.24
C GLY A 102 -4.21 -19.71 15.23
N SER A 103 -5.37 -20.31 14.94
CA SER A 103 -5.73 -21.57 15.61
C SER A 103 -6.74 -22.47 14.89
N ASP A 104 -7.50 -22.04 13.87
CA ASP A 104 -8.54 -22.90 13.31
C ASP A 104 -8.37 -23.19 11.82
N ASN A 105 -8.35 -24.49 11.52
CA ASN A 105 -8.33 -25.16 10.22
C ASN A 105 -8.70 -24.28 9.01
N SER A 106 -7.86 -24.36 7.97
CA SER A 106 -7.96 -23.61 6.70
C SER A 106 -9.32 -23.74 5.99
N SER A 107 -10.11 -24.77 6.27
CA SER A 107 -11.46 -24.98 5.71
C SER A 107 -12.52 -24.03 6.30
N THR A 108 -12.35 -23.53 7.53
CA THR A 108 -13.34 -22.69 8.23
C THR A 108 -13.28 -21.22 7.80
N ALA A 109 -12.12 -20.77 7.31
CA ALA A 109 -11.90 -19.39 6.85
C ALA A 109 -12.63 -19.09 5.54
N PHE A 110 -12.62 -20.04 4.58
CA PHE A 110 -13.30 -19.90 3.29
C PHE A 110 -14.84 -19.87 3.43
N ASN A 111 -15.39 -20.66 4.37
CA ASN A 111 -16.84 -20.72 4.59
C ASN A 111 -17.43 -19.48 5.29
N ARG A 112 -16.61 -18.66 5.97
CA ARG A 112 -17.09 -17.40 6.57
C ARG A 112 -17.36 -16.31 5.52
N MET A 113 -16.76 -16.42 4.33
CA MET A 113 -16.92 -15.43 3.26
C MET A 113 -18.19 -15.65 2.43
N THR A 114 -18.73 -16.87 2.41
CA THR A 114 -19.94 -17.22 1.62
C THR A 114 -21.24 -16.91 2.37
N THR A 115 -21.23 -16.86 3.70
CA THR A 115 -22.46 -16.71 4.52
C THR A 115 -22.90 -15.27 4.76
N ARG A 116 -22.08 -14.26 4.43
CA ARG A 116 -22.40 -12.85 4.74
C ARG A 116 -23.38 -12.17 3.76
N LYS A 117 -23.90 -12.88 2.75
CA LYS A 117 -24.77 -12.31 1.70
C LYS A 117 -26.28 -12.49 1.91
N LYS A 118 -26.75 -12.90 3.11
CA LYS A 118 -28.19 -13.19 3.33
C LYS A 118 -28.87 -12.53 4.55
N THR A 119 -28.36 -11.40 5.05
CA THR A 119 -29.09 -10.57 6.03
C THR A 119 -29.11 -9.11 5.63
N THR A 120 -29.73 -8.82 4.49
CA THR A 120 -30.33 -7.51 4.20
C THR A 120 -31.61 -7.77 3.44
N GLY A 121 -32.72 -7.87 4.17
CA GLY A 121 -34.06 -8.03 3.62
C GLY A 121 -35.02 -8.64 4.64
N GLN A 122 -36.09 -7.88 4.96
CA GLN A 122 -37.16 -8.16 5.91
C GLN A 122 -36.78 -7.80 7.36
N THR A 123 -37.42 -6.84 8.02
CA THR A 123 -38.88 -6.78 8.23
C THR A 123 -39.32 -5.34 8.53
N ARG A 124 -40.51 -5.01 8.02
CA ARG A 124 -41.48 -3.93 8.35
C ARG A 124 -41.08 -2.82 9.31
#